data_AF-A0AAD7JTC2-F1
#
_entry.id   AF-A0AAD7JTC2-F1
#
_cell.length_a   1.000
_cell.length_b   1.000
_cell.length_c   1.000
_cell.angle_alpha   90.00
_cell.angle_beta   90.00
_cell.angle_gamma   90.00
#
_symmetry.space_group_name_H-M   'P 1'
#
loop_
_entity.id
_entity.type
_entity.pdbx_description
1 polymer ?
#
loop_
_entity_poly.entity_id
_entity_poly.type
_entity_poly.pdbx_seq_one_letter_code
_entity_poly.pdbx_strand_id
1 'polypeptide(L)'
;FQPHQGTGGGQAIEDAHMLARLLAHPSVVKKNIPAVLELYQKLRLGPTQDAAEKARINGSMYEFNHSEFLFNDIGHPEGPPRKELEALGNAVGASFGWLAKGHTAEDWTAAN
;
A
#
# COMPACT_ATOMS: atom_id res chain seq x y z
N PHE A 1 6.64 -6.26 -6.26
CA PHE A 1 5.40 -6.08 -5.50
C PHE A 1 5.02 -7.44 -4.89
N GLN A 2 4.78 -7.52 -3.58
CA GLN A 2 4.43 -8.80 -2.92
C GLN A 2 2.91 -8.97 -2.83
N PRO A 3 2.37 -10.21 -2.83
CA PRO A 3 0.93 -10.43 -2.88
C PRO A 3 0.22 -10.40 -1.52
N HIS A 4 0.93 -10.22 -0.40
CA HIS A 4 0.41 -10.44 0.96
C HIS A 4 -0.76 -9.54 1.39
N GLN A 5 -1.02 -8.44 0.69
CA GLN A 5 -2.25 -7.65 0.84
C GLN A 5 -3.18 -7.69 -0.39
N GLY A 6 -2.80 -8.36 -1.49
CA GLY A 6 -3.62 -8.46 -2.70
C GLY A 6 -3.83 -7.15 -3.45
N THR A 7 -3.05 -6.10 -3.16
CA THR A 7 -3.33 -4.72 -3.61
C THR A 7 -2.78 -4.36 -4.98
N GLY A 8 -1.93 -5.21 -5.58
CA GLY A 8 -1.22 -4.87 -6.83
C GLY A 8 -2.15 -4.57 -8.00
N GLY A 9 -3.23 -5.34 -8.15
CA GLY A 9 -4.24 -5.09 -9.19
C GLY A 9 -5.01 -3.78 -8.97
N GLY A 10 -5.40 -3.49 -7.72
CA GLY A 10 -6.08 -2.24 -7.37
C GLY A 10 -5.20 -1.01 -7.64
N GLN A 11 -3.94 -1.05 -7.24
CA GLN A 11 -2.98 0.03 -7.51
C GLN A 11 -2.79 0.30 -9.01
N ALA A 12 -2.74 -0.75 -9.84
CA ALA A 12 -2.66 -0.58 -11.29
C ALA A 12 -3.94 0.05 -11.89
N ILE A 13 -5.11 -0.29 -11.35
CA ILE A 13 -6.39 0.32 -11.77
C ILE A 13 -6.44 1.81 -11.37
N GLU A 14 -5.98 2.15 -10.16
CA GLU A 14 -5.88 3.54 -9.69
C GLU A 14 -4.93 4.37 -10.58
N ASP A 15 -3.76 3.81 -10.89
CA ASP A 15 -2.76 4.41 -11.77
C ASP A 15 -3.35 4.69 -13.16
N ALA A 16 -4.02 3.70 -13.76
CA ALA A 16 -4.67 3.84 -15.06
C ALA A 16 -5.78 4.90 -15.03
N HIS A 17 -6.59 4.94 -13.97
CA HIS A 17 -7.64 5.93 -13.80
C HIS A 17 -7.08 7.36 -13.72
N MET A 18 -6.06 7.58 -12.89
CA MET A 18 -5.45 8.89 -12.72
C MET A 18 -4.75 9.37 -13.99
N LEU A 19 -3.97 8.50 -14.63
CA LEU A 19 -3.26 8.84 -15.85
C LEU A 19 -4.23 9.14 -17.00
N ALA A 20 -5.30 8.36 -17.15
CA ALA A 20 -6.33 8.61 -18.17
C ALA A 20 -7.00 9.98 -17.97
N ARG A 21 -7.35 10.34 -16.73
CA ARG A 21 -7.98 11.64 -16.43
C ARG A 21 -7.04 12.82 -16.67
N LEU A 22 -5.78 12.69 -16.26
CA LEU A 22 -4.77 13.71 -16.49
C LEU A 22 -4.55 13.93 -17.99
N LEU A 23 -4.39 12.86 -18.77
CA LEU A 23 -4.14 12.95 -20.22
C LEU A 23 -5.37 13.42 -21.02
N ALA A 24 -6.58 13.15 -20.53
CA ALA A 24 -7.83 13.61 -21.16
C ALA A 24 -8.17 15.08 -20.85
N HIS A 25 -7.41 15.76 -19.98
CA HIS A 25 -7.71 17.12 -19.60
C HIS A 25 -7.53 18.10 -20.79
N PRO A 26 -8.49 19.00 -21.08
CA PRO A 26 -8.47 19.83 -22.30
C PRO A 26 -7.25 20.74 -22.47
N SER A 27 -6.56 21.08 -21.38
CA SER A 27 -5.32 21.88 -21.42
C SER A 27 -4.06 21.07 -21.76
N VAL A 28 -4.17 19.74 -21.82
CA VAL A 28 -3.04 18.85 -22.11
C VAL A 28 -2.83 18.75 -23.60
N VAL A 29 -1.57 19.01 -23.98
CA VAL A 29 -1.08 19.02 -25.35
C VAL A 29 0.30 18.40 -25.38
N LYS A 30 0.78 17.96 -26.55
CA LYS A 30 2.07 17.24 -26.65
C LYS A 30 3.24 17.92 -25.93
N LYS A 31 3.30 19.26 -25.94
CA LYS A 31 4.39 20.04 -25.30
C LYS A 31 4.43 19.95 -23.77
N ASN A 32 3.29 19.70 -23.10
CA ASN A 32 3.21 19.69 -21.63
C ASN A 32 3.06 18.28 -21.04
N ILE A 33 3.10 17.22 -21.86
CA ILE A 33 3.11 15.84 -21.39
C ILE A 33 4.15 15.58 -20.30
N PRO A 34 5.41 16.06 -20.39
CA PRO A 34 6.39 15.84 -19.32
C PRO A 34 5.90 16.34 -17.95
N ALA A 35 5.36 17.55 -17.88
CA ALA A 35 4.82 18.13 -16.65
C ALA A 35 3.59 17.36 -16.13
N VAL A 36 2.74 16.83 -17.03
CA VAL A 36 1.60 15.99 -16.65
C VAL A 36 2.05 14.67 -16.04
N LEU A 37 3.11 14.05 -16.59
CA LEU A 37 3.67 12.81 -16.04
C LEU A 37 4.39 13.04 -14.70
N GLU A 38 5.01 14.21 -14.50
CA GLU A 38 5.54 14.61 -13.20
C GLU A 38 4.43 14.77 -12.15
N LEU A 39 3.30 15.40 -12.53
CA LEU A 39 2.13 15.51 -11.65
C LEU A 39 1.57 14.13 -11.30
N TYR A 40 1.42 13.23 -12.29
CA TYR A 40 1.03 11.85 -12.06
C TYR A 40 1.96 11.16 -11.05
N GLN A 41 3.28 11.27 -11.25
CA GLN A 41 4.27 10.66 -10.36
C GLN A 41 4.14 11.22 -8.94
N LYS A 42 4.00 12.53 -8.79
CA LYS A 42 3.83 13.19 -7.49
C LYS A 42 2.61 12.66 -6.72
N LEU A 43 1.51 12.39 -7.43
CA LEU A 43 0.27 11.90 -6.82
C LEU A 43 0.36 10.40 -6.47
N ARG A 44 0.97 9.58 -7.33
CA ARG A 44 0.88 8.12 -7.24
C ARG A 44 2.08 7.42 -6.64
N LEU A 45 3.27 8.02 -6.65
CA LEU A 45 4.48 7.36 -6.16
C LEU A 45 4.39 7.01 -4.67
N GLY A 46 3.96 7.96 -3.83
CA GLY A 46 3.81 7.75 -2.39
C GLY A 46 2.82 6.63 -2.05
N PRO A 47 1.55 6.72 -2.48
CA PRO A 47 0.55 5.67 -2.24
C PRO A 47 0.99 4.28 -2.72
N THR A 48 1.58 4.18 -3.92
CA THR A 48 2.05 2.90 -4.47
C THR A 48 3.23 2.32 -3.66
N GLN A 49 4.16 3.17 -3.20
CA GLN A 49 5.26 2.74 -2.34
C GLN A 49 4.76 2.29 -0.96
N ASP A 50 3.82 3.03 -0.37
CA ASP A 50 3.19 2.65 0.90
C ASP A 50 2.45 1.31 0.79
N ALA A 51 1.72 1.08 -0.31
CA ALA A 51 1.06 -0.20 -0.56
C ALA A 51 2.07 -1.35 -0.68
N ALA A 52 3.20 -1.12 -1.37
CA ALA A 52 4.26 -2.11 -1.51
C ALA A 52 4.94 -2.43 -0.17
N GLU A 53 5.20 -1.42 0.66
CA GLU A 53 5.82 -1.61 1.98
C GLU A 53 4.87 -2.35 2.94
N LYS A 54 3.59 -1.99 2.94
CA LYS A 54 2.58 -2.72 3.73
C LYS A 54 2.45 -4.18 3.31
N ALA A 55 2.48 -4.47 2.00
CA ALA A 55 2.53 -5.84 1.51
C ALA A 55 3.80 -6.58 1.96
N ARG A 56 4.94 -5.91 2.06
CA ARG A 56 6.17 -6.51 2.60
C ARG A 56 6.07 -6.80 4.10
N ILE A 57 5.56 -5.86 4.88
CA ILE A 57 5.35 -6.00 6.33
C ILE A 57 4.34 -7.12 6.64
N ASN A 58 3.25 -7.23 5.87
CA ASN A 58 2.31 -8.34 6.04
C ASN A 58 2.96 -9.70 5.76
N GLY A 59 3.83 -9.77 4.75
CA GLY A 59 4.61 -10.99 4.48
C GLY A 59 5.43 -11.41 5.70
N SER A 60 6.19 -10.48 6.29
CA SER A 60 6.98 -10.81 7.48
C SER A 60 6.12 -11.17 8.71
N MET A 61 4.92 -10.60 8.85
CA MET A 61 3.96 -11.01 9.88
C MET A 61 3.41 -12.43 9.65
N TYR A 62 3.07 -12.80 8.40
CA TYR A 62 2.58 -14.15 8.07
C TYR A 62 3.64 -15.24 8.26
N GLU A 63 4.90 -14.86 8.03
CA GLU A 63 6.06 -15.75 8.15
C GLU A 63 6.67 -15.75 9.56
N PHE A 64 6.07 -15.06 10.54
CA PHE A 64 6.58 -14.97 11.91
C PHE A 64 8.01 -14.38 12.01
N ASN A 65 8.38 -13.52 11.04
CA ASN A 65 9.69 -12.89 10.90
C ASN A 65 9.65 -11.37 11.13
N HIS A 66 8.54 -10.85 11.65
CA HIS A 66 8.39 -9.42 11.96
C HIS A 66 9.13 -9.08 13.26
N SER A 67 9.93 -8.01 13.26
CA SER A 67 10.81 -7.65 14.39
C SER A 67 10.09 -7.36 15.70
N GLU A 68 8.81 -6.97 15.65
CA GLU A 68 7.98 -6.72 16.83
C GLU A 68 7.27 -7.98 17.36
N PHE A 69 7.30 -9.10 16.61
CA PHE A 69 6.61 -10.35 16.93
C PHE A 69 7.62 -11.51 16.95
N LEU A 70 8.36 -11.63 18.04
CA LEU A 70 9.46 -12.60 18.20
C LEU A 70 8.96 -13.87 18.89
N PHE A 71 8.84 -14.96 18.14
CA PHE A 71 8.35 -16.24 18.66
C PHE A 71 9.43 -17.32 18.79
N ASN A 72 10.61 -17.08 18.22
CA ASN A 72 11.75 -18.01 18.22
C ASN A 72 12.74 -17.74 19.38
N ASP A 73 12.29 -17.10 20.47
CA ASP A 73 13.16 -16.79 21.62
C ASP A 73 13.18 -17.94 22.65
N ILE A 74 14.22 -17.98 23.50
CA ILE A 74 14.46 -18.97 24.57
C ILE A 74 13.25 -19.04 25.54
N GLY A 75 12.44 -17.98 25.61
CA GLY A 75 11.22 -17.90 26.41
C GLY A 75 10.04 -18.75 25.92
N HIS A 76 10.09 -19.33 24.71
CA HIS A 76 8.97 -20.06 24.09
C HIS A 76 9.33 -21.51 23.71
N PRO A 77 9.73 -22.38 24.66
CA PRO A 77 10.13 -23.76 24.37
C PRO A 77 9.03 -24.62 23.72
N GLU A 78 7.76 -24.28 23.96
CA GLU A 78 6.57 -24.95 23.41
C GLU A 78 5.87 -24.09 22.33
N GLY A 79 6.52 -23.02 21.88
CA GLY A 79 5.93 -22.00 21.01
C GLY A 79 5.26 -20.83 21.76
N PRO A 80 4.76 -19.82 21.01
CA PRO A 80 4.22 -18.62 21.61
C PRO A 80 2.84 -18.85 22.25
N PRO A 81 2.53 -18.22 23.39
CA PRO A 81 1.22 -18.30 24.00
C PRO A 81 0.16 -17.68 23.08
N ARG A 82 -1.06 -18.19 23.17
CA ARG A 82 -2.21 -17.73 22.37
C ARG A 82 -2.39 -16.20 22.38
N LYS A 83 -2.17 -15.55 23.51
CA LYS A 83 -2.31 -14.10 23.67
C LYS A 83 -1.37 -13.31 22.73
N GLU A 84 -0.16 -13.81 22.48
CA GLU A 84 0.78 -13.16 21.58
C GLU A 84 0.40 -13.39 20.11
N LEU A 85 -0.09 -14.59 19.77
CA LEU A 85 -0.67 -14.87 18.46
C LEU A 85 -1.92 -14.01 18.19
N GLU A 86 -2.74 -13.74 19.21
CA GLU A 86 -3.87 -12.81 19.12
C GLU A 86 -3.40 -11.38 18.85
N ALA A 87 -2.30 -10.93 19.46
CA ALA A 87 -1.71 -9.63 19.17
C ALA A 87 -1.22 -9.51 17.71
N LEU A 88 -0.53 -10.54 17.20
CA LEU A 88 -0.14 -10.62 15.79
C LEU A 88 -1.36 -10.58 14.86
N GLY A 89 -2.39 -11.38 15.15
CA GLY A 89 -3.62 -11.41 14.37
C GLY A 89 -4.33 -10.05 14.31
N ASN A 90 -4.38 -9.33 15.43
CA ASN A 90 -4.92 -7.98 15.49
C ASN A 90 -4.09 -6.99 14.68
N ALA A 91 -2.75 -7.08 14.73
CA ALA A 91 -1.86 -6.23 13.95
C ALA A 91 -2.01 -6.49 12.44
N VAL A 92 -2.11 -7.76 12.02
CA VAL A 92 -2.46 -8.14 10.65
C VAL A 92 -3.79 -7.50 10.24
N GLY A 93 -4.85 -7.63 11.05
CA GLY A 93 -6.14 -7.02 10.74
C GLY A 93 -6.07 -5.50 10.59
N ALA A 94 -5.40 -4.82 11.53
CA ALA A 94 -5.22 -3.37 11.50
C ALA A 94 -4.41 -2.89 10.29
N SER A 95 -3.47 -3.71 9.79
CA SER A 95 -2.63 -3.38 8.63
C SER A 95 -3.41 -3.15 7.33
N PHE A 96 -4.65 -3.62 7.23
CA PHE A 96 -5.54 -3.39 6.08
C PHE A 96 -6.39 -2.12 6.22
N GLY A 97 -6.40 -1.47 7.39
CA GLY A 97 -7.27 -0.32 7.67
C GLY A 97 -7.03 0.89 6.76
N TRP A 98 -5.87 0.97 6.10
CA TRP A 98 -5.60 2.00 5.11
C TRP A 98 -6.43 1.84 3.84
N LEU A 99 -6.84 0.63 3.44
CA LEU A 99 -7.64 0.41 2.23
C LEU A 99 -9.03 1.05 2.32
N ALA A 100 -9.51 1.31 3.54
CA ALA A 100 -10.77 2.01 3.77
C ALA A 100 -10.64 3.54 3.64
N LYS A 101 -9.43 4.08 3.39
CA LYS A 101 -9.11 5.51 3.37
C LYS A 101 -8.29 5.86 2.13
N GLY A 102 -8.49 7.04 1.55
CA GLY A 102 -7.71 7.47 0.38
C GLY A 102 -8.17 6.76 -0.88
N HIS A 103 -8.78 7.50 -1.79
CA HIS A 103 -9.22 6.99 -3.10
C HIS A 103 -8.83 8.01 -4.16
N THR A 104 -8.90 7.60 -5.43
CA THR A 104 -8.64 8.45 -6.60
C THR A 104 -9.41 9.77 -6.62
N ALA A 105 -10.53 9.87 -5.90
CA ALA A 105 -11.29 11.10 -5.72
C ALA A 105 -10.54 12.16 -4.88
N GLU A 106 -9.86 11.73 -3.82
CA GLU A 106 -9.05 12.61 -2.96
C GLU A 106 -7.78 13.04 -3.70
N ASP A 107 -7.08 12.10 -4.36
CA ASP A 107 -5.92 12.40 -5.21
C ASP A 107 -6.26 13.40 -6.33
N TRP A 108 -7.45 13.26 -6.92
CA TRP A 108 -7.92 14.18 -7.94
C TRP A 108 -8.19 15.59 -7.40
N THR A 109 -8.65 15.70 -6.15
CA THR A 109 -8.89 17.00 -5.52
C THR A 109 -7.58 17.76 -5.31
N ALA A 110 -6.47 17.03 -5.06
CA ALA A 110 -5.13 17.62 -4.96
C ALA A 110 -4.51 18.00 -6.33
N ALA A 111 -5.09 17.55 -7.44
CA ALA A 111 -4.60 17.80 -8.80
C ALA A 111 -5.25 19.01 -9.50
N ASN A 112 -6.37 19.52 -8.96
CA ASN A 112 -7.13 20.68 -9.45
C ASN A 112 -6.92 21.90 -8.57
#